data_AF-A0AAW7JTP4-F1
#
_entry.id   AF-A0AAW7JTP4-F1
#
_cell.length_a   1.000
_cell.length_b   1.000
_cell.length_c   1.000
_cell.angle_alpha   90.00
_cell.angle_beta   90.00
_cell.angle_gamma   90.00
#
_symmetry.space_group_name_H-M   'P 1'
#
loop_
_entity.id
_entity.type
_entity.pdbx_description
1 polymer ?
#
loop_
_entity_poly.entity_id
_entity_poly.type
_entity_poly.pdbx_seq_one_letter_code
_entity_poly.pdbx_strand_id
1 'polypeptide(L)'
;MTRFFIHFLLLAVCAAAPAQTLKDLEKAHKDKMKELKKSLKLKRVEIRQDPDGTYYMLLMSKSKLVGRADMEGKVILPAVYYSIVKDRLSDGKDVFIVNNGYDRNGIADISGKFIVPTQYSSFLFCDAIDRGVDYVYDNQMERTDDSVAVYHDAEPAVIYAKGTPSRIYDLNGTVLRDSIMTDKRVYVPGYFFIGAERVEIDDVFAENYISADDDGKKGLLSQSGKEIIPYGALTVRMFAPYFNVESFVKKYGKECNWCVYYTYDAGLLKEGGVMIGHDEYSVPPVFNSVRFDKFENNWEVKKTEMSEYVAYTPEMSSEPRFRDKGEEYYEKREYDKVIDFYAHEGVEKPWAKFFTALSLYNKANDNIDNMNTISYIIEKKPDYSFLIKEYSFDIELATKQFNTTTSLLDSYIQGEDSTYLESAEDYLRYTASNLDSIPKYVARYEAAMKVYQQRQAAQAAELKRQQELKRQQNAAFWGGILSAFVQGAVNAVTGTKSTAKTTRSASTYNIGTGASVSSSSGSSSKDSSRIAEWKTRRNNAVKQLEKYKAQQVKDPDSAYLKSVIQSTEEVIRTCDQRLSELGAN
;
A
#
# COMPACT_ATOMS: atom_id res chain seq x y z
N MET A 1 -60.68 32.48 47.48
CA MET A 1 -59.73 31.55 46.83
C MET A 1 -60.28 31.11 45.47
N THR A 2 -60.42 32.06 44.54
CA THR A 2 -61.12 31.87 43.24
C THR A 2 -60.21 32.18 42.04
N ARG A 3 -58.89 32.33 42.25
CA ARG A 3 -57.91 32.56 41.18
C ARG A 3 -57.03 31.34 40.86
N PHE A 4 -57.02 30.30 41.70
CA PHE A 4 -56.22 29.09 41.47
C PHE A 4 -56.95 28.00 40.66
N PHE A 5 -58.27 28.02 40.58
CA PHE A 5 -59.04 27.04 39.80
C PHE A 5 -59.14 27.36 38.29
N ILE A 6 -58.93 28.62 37.89
CA ILE A 6 -59.04 29.04 36.49
C ILE A 6 -57.76 28.76 35.70
N HIS A 7 -56.58 28.79 36.34
CA HIS A 7 -55.31 28.43 35.67
C HIS A 7 -55.15 26.92 35.44
N PHE A 8 -55.71 26.07 36.30
CA PHE A 8 -55.69 24.63 36.10
C PHE A 8 -56.69 24.17 35.02
N LEU A 9 -57.77 24.92 34.80
CA LEU A 9 -58.71 24.66 33.70
C LEU A 9 -58.19 25.16 32.34
N LEU A 10 -57.33 26.17 32.31
CA LEU A 10 -56.67 26.67 31.09
C LEU A 10 -55.48 25.80 30.65
N LEU A 11 -54.86 25.04 31.56
CA LEU A 11 -53.87 24.00 31.22
C LEU A 11 -54.50 22.68 30.73
N ALA A 12 -55.80 22.48 30.97
CA ALA A 12 -56.55 21.33 30.46
C ALA A 12 -57.27 21.59 29.12
N VAL A 13 -57.14 22.80 28.55
CA VAL A 13 -57.69 23.19 27.23
C VAL A 13 -56.57 23.74 26.31
N CYS A 14 -55.32 23.37 26.55
CA CYS A 14 -54.44 23.12 25.40
C CYS A 14 -54.84 21.75 24.89
N ALA A 15 -55.84 21.76 23.99
CA ALA A 15 -56.19 20.59 23.20
C ALA A 15 -54.89 19.92 22.77
N ALA A 16 -54.64 18.72 23.32
CA ALA A 16 -53.78 17.76 22.68
C ALA A 16 -54.38 17.59 21.29
N ALA A 17 -53.89 18.35 20.32
CA ALA A 17 -54.09 18.04 18.92
C ALA A 17 -53.71 16.56 18.82
N PRO A 18 -54.64 15.67 18.41
CA PRO A 18 -54.35 14.25 18.37
C PRO A 18 -53.07 14.12 17.54
N ALA A 19 -52.05 13.48 18.11
CA ALA A 19 -50.83 13.17 17.40
C ALA A 19 -51.27 12.47 16.11
N GLN A 20 -51.18 13.18 14.99
CA GLN A 20 -51.72 12.73 13.72
C GLN A 20 -51.02 11.41 13.40
N THR A 21 -51.79 10.33 13.32
CA THR A 21 -51.18 9.03 13.02
C THR A 21 -50.64 9.08 11.59
N LEU A 22 -49.61 8.31 11.26
CA LEU A 22 -49.08 8.24 9.89
C LEU A 22 -50.20 7.96 8.86
N LYS A 23 -51.20 7.16 9.25
CA LYS A 23 -52.40 6.87 8.43
C LYS A 23 -53.27 8.10 8.19
N ASP A 24 -53.40 9.00 9.17
CA ASP A 24 -54.17 10.24 9.03
C ASP A 24 -53.46 11.20 8.08
N LEU A 25 -52.13 11.29 8.17
CA LEU A 25 -51.30 12.05 7.23
C LEU A 25 -51.38 11.48 5.81
N GLU A 26 -51.28 10.16 5.64
CA GLU A 26 -51.46 9.52 4.33
C GLU A 26 -52.83 9.79 3.73
N LYS A 27 -53.89 9.79 4.55
CA LYS A 27 -55.25 10.12 4.11
C LYS A 27 -55.36 11.59 3.71
N ALA A 28 -54.81 12.51 4.49
CA ALA A 28 -54.84 13.94 4.22
C ALA A 28 -54.10 14.32 2.93
N HIS A 29 -52.97 13.67 2.63
CA HIS A 29 -52.14 13.98 1.46
C HIS A 29 -52.36 13.02 0.27
N LYS A 30 -53.41 12.19 0.31
CA LYS A 30 -53.65 11.11 -0.67
C LYS A 30 -53.69 11.58 -2.13
N ASP A 31 -54.39 12.67 -2.40
CA ASP A 31 -54.56 13.16 -3.77
C ASP A 31 -53.27 13.77 -4.30
N LYS A 32 -52.52 14.45 -3.45
CA LYS A 32 -51.20 14.99 -3.78
C LYS A 32 -50.16 13.90 -4.04
N MET A 33 -50.15 12.83 -3.25
CA MET A 33 -49.31 11.65 -3.52
C MET A 33 -49.68 10.96 -4.84
N LYS A 34 -50.98 10.86 -5.18
CA LYS A 34 -51.43 10.33 -6.48
C LYS A 34 -51.00 11.22 -7.64
N GLU A 35 -51.12 12.54 -7.48
CA GLU A 35 -50.71 13.52 -8.47
C GLU A 35 -49.21 13.38 -8.76
N LEU A 36 -48.36 13.42 -7.72
CA LEU A 36 -46.91 13.22 -7.84
C LEU A 36 -46.57 11.89 -8.49
N LYS A 37 -47.23 10.80 -8.07
CA LYS A 37 -47.01 9.47 -8.67
C LYS A 37 -47.29 9.48 -10.17
N LYS A 38 -48.36 10.16 -10.61
CA LYS A 38 -48.76 10.24 -12.01
C LYS A 38 -47.84 11.17 -12.80
N SER A 39 -47.60 12.39 -12.32
CA SER A 39 -46.83 13.42 -13.02
C SER A 39 -45.36 13.00 -13.21
N LEU A 40 -44.76 12.40 -12.18
CA LEU A 40 -43.36 11.96 -12.19
C LEU A 40 -43.20 10.49 -12.64
N LYS A 41 -44.28 9.83 -13.06
CA LYS A 41 -44.31 8.42 -13.52
C LYS A 41 -43.67 7.44 -12.52
N LEU A 42 -43.86 7.68 -11.23
CA LEU A 42 -43.25 6.92 -10.13
C LEU A 42 -43.94 5.57 -9.93
N LYS A 43 -43.20 4.61 -9.36
CA LYS A 43 -43.75 3.35 -8.87
C LYS A 43 -44.64 3.60 -7.65
N ARG A 44 -44.16 4.43 -6.73
CA ARG A 44 -44.77 4.66 -5.42
C ARG A 44 -44.38 6.02 -4.85
N VAL A 45 -45.28 6.58 -4.05
CA VAL A 45 -45.06 7.73 -3.16
C VAL A 45 -45.56 7.31 -1.78
N GLU A 46 -44.77 7.53 -0.73
CA GLU A 46 -45.09 7.19 0.66
C GLU A 46 -44.69 8.33 1.58
N ILE A 47 -45.41 8.52 2.69
CA ILE A 47 -44.98 9.45 3.74
C ILE A 47 -44.04 8.69 4.67
N ARG A 48 -42.92 9.31 5.01
CA ARG A 48 -41.94 8.82 5.98
C ARG A 48 -41.58 9.93 6.95
N GLN A 49 -40.90 9.55 8.03
CA GLN A 49 -40.43 10.45 9.06
C GLN A 49 -38.93 10.30 9.22
N ASP A 50 -38.21 11.42 9.29
CA ASP A 50 -36.80 11.45 9.68
C ASP A 50 -36.66 11.26 11.20
N PRO A 51 -35.46 10.93 11.72
CA PRO A 51 -35.24 10.74 13.16
C PRO A 51 -35.59 11.95 14.03
N ASP A 52 -35.53 13.16 13.48
CA ASP A 52 -35.90 14.41 14.14
C ASP A 52 -37.42 14.67 14.19
N GLY A 53 -38.22 13.75 13.66
CA GLY A 53 -39.68 13.84 13.61
C GLY A 53 -40.24 14.51 12.35
N THR A 54 -39.39 15.00 11.44
CA THR A 54 -39.83 15.68 10.21
C THR A 54 -40.46 14.69 9.23
N TYR A 55 -41.71 14.94 8.84
CA TYR A 55 -42.37 14.14 7.80
C TYR A 55 -41.99 14.61 6.39
N TYR A 56 -41.89 13.66 5.46
CA TYR A 56 -41.59 13.92 4.05
C TYR A 56 -42.26 12.88 3.13
N MET A 57 -42.37 13.20 1.84
CA MET A 57 -42.81 12.25 0.83
C MET A 57 -41.60 11.57 0.17
N LEU A 58 -41.44 10.27 0.41
CA LEU A 58 -40.49 9.41 -0.30
C LEU A 58 -41.02 9.13 -1.70
N LEU A 59 -40.27 9.54 -2.72
CA LEU A 59 -40.55 9.26 -4.12
C LEU A 59 -39.79 8.00 -4.54
N MET A 60 -40.45 7.02 -5.14
CA MET A 60 -39.79 5.78 -5.61
C MET A 60 -40.07 5.53 -7.08
N SER A 61 -39.03 5.48 -7.89
CA SER A 61 -39.11 5.21 -9.32
C SER A 61 -39.37 3.73 -9.62
N LYS A 62 -39.62 3.40 -10.90
CA LYS A 62 -39.81 2.02 -11.35
C LYS A 62 -38.54 1.16 -11.21
N SER A 63 -37.36 1.78 -11.31
CA SER A 63 -36.06 1.16 -11.10
C SER A 63 -35.64 1.10 -9.63
N LYS A 64 -36.55 1.43 -8.69
CA LYS A 64 -36.29 1.48 -7.23
C LYS A 64 -35.33 2.58 -6.78
N LEU A 65 -35.03 3.55 -7.64
CA LEU A 65 -34.33 4.77 -7.24
C LEU A 65 -35.28 5.67 -6.42
N VAL A 66 -34.70 6.42 -5.48
CA VAL A 66 -35.40 7.24 -4.51
C VAL A 66 -35.21 8.72 -4.79
N GLY A 67 -36.22 9.49 -4.41
CA GLY A 67 -36.27 10.94 -4.41
C GLY A 67 -37.04 11.42 -3.19
N ARG A 68 -37.07 12.73 -2.98
CA ARG A 68 -37.70 13.35 -1.82
C ARG A 68 -38.52 14.56 -2.23
N ALA A 69 -39.71 14.68 -1.69
CA ALA A 69 -40.53 15.88 -1.73
C ALA A 69 -40.93 16.29 -0.31
N ASP A 70 -41.22 17.58 -0.11
CA ASP A 70 -41.85 18.03 1.12
C ASP A 70 -43.31 17.56 1.22
N MET A 71 -43.96 17.86 2.34
CA MET A 71 -45.37 17.50 2.57
C MET A 71 -46.34 18.32 1.68
N GLU A 72 -45.87 19.40 1.07
CA GLU A 72 -46.60 20.18 0.07
C GLU A 72 -46.41 19.65 -1.36
N GLY A 73 -45.64 18.58 -1.53
CA GLY A 73 -45.39 17.91 -2.80
C GLY A 73 -44.40 18.64 -3.70
N LYS A 74 -43.68 19.65 -3.19
CA LYS A 74 -42.55 20.23 -3.91
C LYS A 74 -41.40 19.22 -3.91
N VAL A 75 -40.96 18.83 -5.09
CA VAL A 75 -39.80 17.94 -5.25
C VAL A 75 -38.54 18.67 -4.79
N ILE A 76 -37.88 18.11 -3.78
CA ILE A 76 -36.60 18.59 -3.25
C ILE A 76 -35.45 17.89 -4.01
N LEU A 77 -35.52 16.55 -4.10
CA LEU A 77 -34.56 15.75 -4.84
C LEU A 77 -35.31 14.76 -5.77
N PRO A 78 -34.96 14.68 -7.06
CA PRO A 78 -35.65 13.79 -8.00
C PRO A 78 -35.41 12.30 -7.68
N ALA A 79 -36.31 11.43 -8.17
CA ALA A 79 -36.27 9.99 -7.92
C ALA A 79 -35.24 9.23 -8.77
N VAL A 80 -33.97 9.64 -8.67
CA VAL A 80 -32.84 9.16 -9.48
C VAL A 80 -31.66 8.65 -8.65
N TYR A 81 -31.75 8.71 -7.31
CA TYR A 81 -30.67 8.33 -6.40
C TYR A 81 -30.89 6.95 -5.79
N TYR A 82 -29.83 6.33 -5.27
CA TYR A 82 -29.93 5.04 -4.58
C TYR A 82 -30.38 5.22 -3.13
N SER A 83 -29.89 6.27 -2.46
CA SER A 83 -30.33 6.67 -1.13
C SER A 83 -30.25 8.17 -0.94
N ILE A 84 -31.11 8.67 -0.06
CA ILE A 84 -31.11 10.05 0.44
C ILE A 84 -31.33 9.94 1.94
N VAL A 85 -30.40 10.45 2.74
CA VAL A 85 -30.47 10.45 4.20
C VAL A 85 -30.35 11.88 4.68
N LYS A 86 -31.26 12.33 5.55
CA LYS A 86 -31.10 13.60 6.25
C LYS A 86 -30.08 13.41 7.37
N ASP A 87 -29.09 14.28 7.42
CA ASP A 87 -28.07 14.30 8.44
C ASP A 87 -27.84 15.72 8.94
N ARG A 88 -27.18 15.86 10.08
CA ARG A 88 -26.88 17.15 10.69
C ARG A 88 -25.37 17.31 10.82
N LEU A 89 -24.84 18.34 10.17
CA LEU A 89 -23.44 18.71 10.27
C LEU A 89 -23.12 19.20 11.68
N SER A 90 -21.84 19.18 12.03
CA SER A 90 -21.31 19.53 13.34
C SER A 90 -21.56 21.01 13.73
N ASP A 91 -21.69 21.91 12.76
CA ASP A 91 -22.14 23.31 12.95
C ASP A 91 -23.67 23.42 13.21
N GLY A 92 -24.38 22.29 13.23
CA GLY A 92 -25.81 22.21 13.43
C GLY A 92 -26.66 22.38 12.16
N LYS A 93 -26.04 22.49 10.97
CA LYS A 93 -26.73 22.62 9.68
C LYS A 93 -27.30 21.28 9.20
N ASP A 94 -28.58 21.24 8.91
CA ASP A 94 -29.23 20.08 8.29
C ASP A 94 -28.86 19.98 6.80
N VAL A 95 -28.54 18.78 6.35
CA VAL A 95 -28.20 18.46 4.96
C VAL A 95 -28.81 17.11 4.53
N PHE A 96 -28.76 16.84 3.24
CA PHE A 96 -28.99 15.52 2.68
C PHE A 96 -27.68 14.91 2.19
N ILE A 97 -27.35 13.73 2.69
CA ILE A 97 -26.34 12.85 2.10
C ILE A 97 -27.02 12.03 1.01
N VAL A 98 -26.53 12.18 -0.23
CA VAL A 98 -27.15 11.63 -1.44
C VAL A 98 -26.20 10.62 -2.08
N ASN A 99 -26.63 9.37 -2.25
CA ASN A 99 -25.86 8.34 -2.95
C ASN A 99 -26.39 8.13 -4.38
N ASN A 100 -25.50 8.23 -5.37
CA ASN A 100 -25.78 8.05 -6.78
C ASN A 100 -25.22 6.71 -7.33
N GLY A 101 -25.08 5.71 -6.45
CA GLY A 101 -24.57 4.37 -6.76
C GLY A 101 -23.04 4.30 -6.88
N TYR A 102 -22.48 3.10 -6.68
CA TYR A 102 -21.04 2.81 -6.77
C TYR A 102 -20.16 3.78 -5.96
N ASP A 103 -20.53 4.01 -4.68
CA ASP A 103 -19.84 4.95 -3.78
C ASP A 103 -19.72 6.37 -4.33
N ARG A 104 -20.69 6.83 -5.12
CA ARG A 104 -20.76 8.21 -5.59
C ARG A 104 -21.70 9.01 -4.71
N ASN A 105 -21.17 9.52 -3.61
CA ASN A 105 -21.88 10.33 -2.65
C ASN A 105 -21.78 11.81 -2.99
N GLY A 106 -22.79 12.57 -2.59
CA GLY A 106 -22.87 14.03 -2.64
C GLY A 106 -23.60 14.58 -1.41
N ILE A 107 -23.56 15.89 -1.25
CA ILE A 107 -24.23 16.60 -0.16
C ILE A 107 -25.10 17.69 -0.77
N ALA A 108 -26.37 17.72 -0.41
CA ALA A 108 -27.29 18.80 -0.76
C ALA A 108 -27.81 19.49 0.49
N ASP A 109 -28.11 20.78 0.38
CA ASP A 109 -28.84 21.48 1.44
C ASP A 109 -30.30 21.00 1.52
N ILE A 110 -31.03 21.47 2.54
CA ILE A 110 -32.45 21.09 2.73
C ILE A 110 -33.38 21.55 1.59
N SER A 111 -32.93 22.47 0.73
CA SER A 111 -33.68 22.90 -0.46
C SER A 111 -33.46 21.96 -1.66
N GLY A 112 -32.48 21.07 -1.58
CA GLY A 112 -32.08 20.15 -2.65
C GLY A 112 -30.95 20.67 -3.53
N LYS A 113 -30.38 21.84 -3.21
CA LYS A 113 -29.22 22.38 -3.94
C LYS A 113 -27.96 21.67 -3.47
N PHE A 114 -27.17 21.14 -4.41
CA PHE A 114 -25.91 20.47 -4.08
C PHE A 114 -24.86 21.46 -3.56
N ILE A 115 -24.34 21.15 -2.37
CA ILE A 115 -23.12 21.71 -1.77
C ILE A 115 -21.92 20.96 -2.34
N VAL A 116 -22.00 19.62 -2.37
CA VAL A 116 -20.97 18.74 -2.93
C VAL A 116 -21.62 17.81 -3.97
N PRO A 117 -21.14 17.75 -5.23
CA PRO A 117 -21.73 16.90 -6.26
C PRO A 117 -21.61 15.40 -5.94
N THR A 118 -22.50 14.59 -6.53
CA THR A 118 -22.58 13.13 -6.29
C THR A 118 -21.52 12.34 -7.05
N GLN A 119 -20.26 12.53 -6.68
CA GLN A 119 -19.11 11.92 -7.37
C GLN A 119 -17.99 11.45 -6.43
N TYR A 120 -18.14 11.60 -5.11
CA TYR A 120 -17.08 11.33 -4.13
C TYR A 120 -17.38 10.11 -3.28
N SER A 121 -16.33 9.41 -2.84
CA SER A 121 -16.46 8.17 -2.08
C SER A 121 -16.90 8.41 -0.64
N SER A 122 -16.35 9.44 0.01
CA SER A 122 -16.71 9.82 1.37
C SER A 122 -16.41 11.28 1.65
N PHE A 123 -16.82 11.74 2.83
CA PHE A 123 -16.62 13.10 3.30
C PHE A 123 -15.94 13.09 4.66
N LEU A 124 -15.08 14.07 4.91
CA LEU A 124 -14.63 14.44 6.24
C LEU A 124 -15.10 15.88 6.49
N PHE A 125 -15.79 16.08 7.60
CA PHE A 125 -16.24 17.37 8.06
C PHE A 125 -15.26 17.88 9.11
N CYS A 126 -14.76 19.10 8.91
CA CYS A 126 -13.89 19.78 9.86
C CYS A 126 -14.61 21.03 10.34
N ASP A 127 -14.77 21.15 11.66
CA ASP A 127 -15.38 22.31 12.28
C ASP A 127 -14.54 23.56 12.12
N ALA A 128 -15.19 24.72 12.23
CA ALA A 128 -14.45 25.96 12.37
C ALA A 128 -13.65 25.92 13.68
N ILE A 129 -12.41 26.36 13.62
CA ILE A 129 -11.52 26.43 14.78
C ILE A 129 -11.05 27.86 14.95
N ASP A 130 -11.01 28.33 16.20
CA ASP A 130 -10.38 29.59 16.53
C ASP A 130 -8.87 29.47 16.43
N ARG A 131 -8.17 30.60 16.33
CA ARG A 131 -6.70 30.59 16.42
C ARG A 131 -6.28 30.00 17.76
N GLY A 132 -5.34 29.07 17.75
CA GLY A 132 -4.95 28.39 18.97
C GLY A 132 -3.82 27.40 18.81
N VAL A 133 -3.72 26.53 19.81
CA VAL A 133 -2.82 25.39 19.86
C VAL A 133 -3.64 24.15 20.21
N ASP A 134 -3.47 23.12 19.41
CA ASP A 134 -4.04 21.80 19.65
C ASP A 134 -2.91 20.78 19.83
N TYR A 135 -3.13 19.75 20.64
CA TYR A 135 -2.15 18.71 20.86
C TYR A 135 -2.48 17.48 20.01
N VAL A 136 -1.49 17.04 19.24
CA VAL A 136 -1.58 15.82 18.41
C VAL A 136 -0.80 14.71 19.10
N TYR A 137 -1.47 13.60 19.37
CA TYR A 137 -0.95 12.42 20.05
C TYR A 137 -0.75 11.27 19.05
N ASP A 138 0.21 10.39 19.33
CA ASP A 138 0.44 9.17 18.53
C ASP A 138 -0.81 8.28 18.52
N ASN A 139 -1.41 8.08 19.72
CA ASN A 139 -2.72 7.48 19.87
C ASN A 139 -3.79 8.52 20.25
N GLN A 140 -4.44 9.10 19.24
CA GLN A 140 -5.52 10.07 19.42
C GLN A 140 -6.69 9.58 20.28
N MET A 141 -6.96 8.27 20.32
CA MET A 141 -8.09 7.72 21.09
C MET A 141 -7.79 7.65 22.58
N GLU A 142 -6.54 7.37 22.94
CA GLU A 142 -6.13 7.19 24.34
C GLU A 142 -5.59 8.50 24.94
N ARG A 143 -5.16 9.46 24.10
CA ARG A 143 -4.47 10.70 24.54
C ARG A 143 -3.35 10.41 25.55
N THR A 144 -2.72 9.26 25.38
CA THR A 144 -1.53 8.83 26.10
C THR A 144 -0.33 9.09 25.21
N ASP A 145 0.86 8.99 25.82
CA ASP A 145 2.14 9.02 25.11
C ASP A 145 2.52 10.41 24.56
N ASP A 146 3.46 10.41 23.64
CA ASP A 146 4.12 11.60 23.09
C ASP A 146 3.13 12.49 22.34
N SER A 147 3.33 13.80 22.47
CA SER A 147 2.44 14.78 21.84
C SER A 147 3.20 15.98 21.27
N VAL A 148 2.65 16.50 20.18
CA VAL A 148 3.17 17.69 19.52
C VAL A 148 2.11 18.78 19.61
N ALA A 149 2.49 19.93 20.16
CA ALA A 149 1.67 21.13 20.10
C ALA A 149 1.63 21.64 18.66
N VAL A 150 0.46 21.84 18.07
CA VAL A 150 0.28 22.35 16.71
C VAL A 150 -0.38 23.70 16.78
N TYR A 151 0.35 24.73 16.36
CA TYR A 151 -0.18 26.09 16.29
C TYR A 151 -0.95 26.29 14.99
N HIS A 152 -2.14 26.87 15.05
CA HIS A 152 -2.94 27.13 13.85
C HIS A 152 -3.61 28.49 13.95
N ASP A 153 -3.81 29.12 12.79
CA ASP A 153 -4.67 30.29 12.69
C ASP A 153 -6.15 29.86 12.78
N ALA A 154 -7.04 30.85 12.83
CA ALA A 154 -8.47 30.57 12.75
C ALA A 154 -8.80 30.04 11.35
N GLU A 155 -9.47 28.90 11.29
CA GLU A 155 -9.80 28.21 10.03
C GLU A 155 -11.32 27.96 9.94
N PRO A 156 -11.93 28.11 8.75
CA PRO A 156 -13.37 27.95 8.59
C PRO A 156 -13.78 26.48 8.62
N ALA A 157 -15.06 26.24 8.89
CA ALA A 157 -15.62 24.90 8.72
C ALA A 157 -15.58 24.50 7.24
N VAL A 158 -15.15 23.27 6.96
CA VAL A 158 -14.98 22.76 5.59
C VAL A 158 -15.45 21.32 5.44
N ILE A 159 -15.70 20.94 4.19
CA ILE A 159 -15.98 19.58 3.78
C ILE A 159 -14.84 19.12 2.87
N TYR A 160 -14.04 18.17 3.34
CA TYR A 160 -13.10 17.45 2.49
C TYR A 160 -13.84 16.32 1.78
N ALA A 161 -13.98 16.43 0.45
CA ALA A 161 -14.61 15.44 -0.40
C ALA A 161 -13.57 14.48 -0.98
N LYS A 162 -13.62 13.21 -0.55
CA LYS A 162 -12.66 12.17 -0.92
C LYS A 162 -12.89 11.68 -2.35
N GLY A 163 -11.88 11.85 -3.19
CA GLY A 163 -11.83 11.35 -4.56
C GLY A 163 -10.44 11.52 -5.19
N THR A 164 -10.34 11.26 -6.49
CA THR A 164 -9.13 11.55 -7.27
C THR A 164 -9.56 12.23 -8.57
N PRO A 165 -9.64 13.58 -8.60
CA PRO A 165 -9.20 14.51 -7.56
C PRO A 165 -10.14 14.61 -6.35
N SER A 166 -9.57 14.79 -5.16
CA SER A 166 -10.26 15.27 -3.96
C SER A 166 -10.42 16.79 -4.01
N ARG A 167 -11.35 17.32 -3.22
CA ARG A 167 -11.62 18.76 -3.11
C ARG A 167 -11.98 19.17 -1.70
N ILE A 168 -11.74 20.44 -1.37
CA ILE A 168 -12.20 21.08 -0.14
C ILE A 168 -13.29 22.09 -0.52
N TYR A 169 -14.44 21.97 0.14
CA TYR A 169 -15.58 22.87 -0.01
C TYR A 169 -15.83 23.65 1.28
N ASP A 170 -16.33 24.87 1.16
CA ASP A 170 -17.04 25.51 2.27
C ASP A 170 -18.41 24.84 2.48
N LEU A 171 -19.11 25.19 3.56
CA LEU A 171 -20.44 24.64 3.88
C LEU A 171 -21.55 25.12 2.93
N ASN A 172 -21.28 26.06 2.02
CA ASN A 172 -22.21 26.60 1.04
C ASN A 172 -22.00 26.04 -0.39
N GLY A 173 -20.95 25.25 -0.58
CA GLY A 173 -20.60 24.57 -1.83
C GLY A 173 -19.58 25.30 -2.69
N THR A 174 -18.96 26.36 -2.17
CA THR A 174 -17.80 27.00 -2.83
C THR A 174 -16.61 26.07 -2.72
N VAL A 175 -15.95 25.80 -3.86
CA VAL A 175 -14.69 25.05 -3.86
C VAL A 175 -13.58 25.96 -3.34
N LEU A 176 -13.03 25.63 -2.17
CA LEU A 176 -11.89 26.33 -1.59
C LEU A 176 -10.56 25.80 -2.13
N ARG A 177 -10.50 24.49 -2.39
CA ARG A 177 -9.37 23.84 -3.06
C ARG A 177 -9.87 22.77 -4.01
N ASP A 178 -9.39 22.84 -5.25
CA ASP A 178 -9.60 21.83 -6.28
C ASP A 178 -8.31 21.03 -6.52
N SER A 179 -8.42 19.93 -7.27
CA SER A 179 -7.32 19.19 -7.87
C SER A 179 -6.32 18.63 -6.86
N ILE A 180 -6.81 18.16 -5.71
CA ILE A 180 -5.99 17.38 -4.78
C ILE A 180 -5.88 15.97 -5.38
N MET A 181 -4.75 15.67 -6.03
CA MET A 181 -4.57 14.47 -6.86
C MET A 181 -4.36 13.16 -6.09
N THR A 182 -4.89 13.10 -4.87
CA THR A 182 -4.83 11.94 -3.98
C THR A 182 -6.08 11.91 -3.11
N ASP A 183 -6.52 10.70 -2.77
CA ASP A 183 -7.63 10.46 -1.84
C ASP A 183 -7.15 10.13 -0.42
N LYS A 184 -5.83 9.92 -0.27
CA LYS A 184 -5.14 9.74 1.01
C LYS A 184 -4.94 11.10 1.67
N ARG A 185 -5.30 11.21 2.94
CA ARG A 185 -5.07 12.39 3.76
C ARG A 185 -5.17 12.05 5.23
N VAL A 186 -4.43 12.80 6.03
CA VAL A 186 -4.60 12.88 7.47
C VAL A 186 -4.95 14.32 7.82
N TYR A 187 -5.96 14.48 8.68
CA TYR A 187 -6.33 15.77 9.24
C TYR A 187 -5.66 15.94 10.59
N VAL A 188 -4.97 17.06 10.74
CA VAL A 188 -4.44 17.60 11.99
C VAL A 188 -5.15 18.95 12.19
N PRO A 189 -5.55 19.37 13.40
CA PRO A 189 -6.26 20.63 13.57
C PRO A 189 -5.61 21.81 12.81
N GLY A 190 -6.38 22.40 11.89
CA GLY A 190 -5.92 23.48 11.01
C GLY A 190 -5.19 23.06 9.73
N TYR A 191 -4.89 21.77 9.52
CA TYR A 191 -4.04 21.29 8.43
C TYR A 191 -4.46 19.93 7.83
N PHE A 192 -4.17 19.75 6.54
CA PHE A 192 -4.29 18.46 5.85
C PHE A 192 -2.92 18.02 5.33
N PHE A 193 -2.42 16.90 5.84
CA PHE A 193 -1.33 16.14 5.22
C PHE A 193 -1.91 15.30 4.09
N ILE A 194 -1.77 15.75 2.85
CA ILE A 194 -2.30 15.06 1.67
C ILE A 194 -1.29 14.02 1.15
N GLY A 195 -1.79 12.87 0.70
CA GLY A 195 -0.95 11.76 0.25
C GLY A 195 -0.46 10.83 1.34
N ALA A 196 -0.84 11.09 2.59
CA ALA A 196 -0.51 10.29 3.77
C ALA A 196 -1.70 9.46 4.24
N GLU A 197 -1.46 8.21 4.66
CA GLU A 197 -2.46 7.36 5.33
C GLU A 197 -2.45 7.53 6.85
N ARG A 198 -1.28 7.84 7.40
CA ARG A 198 -1.05 8.12 8.81
C ARG A 198 -0.01 9.21 8.96
N VAL A 199 0.05 9.79 10.15
CA VAL A 199 1.20 10.58 10.58
C VAL A 199 1.80 9.89 11.80
N GLU A 200 3.12 9.97 11.92
CA GLU A 200 3.86 9.47 13.08
C GLU A 200 4.23 10.66 13.96
N ILE A 201 4.08 10.47 15.27
CA ILE A 201 4.47 11.45 16.27
C ILE A 201 5.79 11.00 16.86
N ASP A 202 6.78 11.87 16.83
CA ASP A 202 8.08 11.61 17.42
C ASP A 202 8.39 12.72 18.43
N ASP A 203 8.82 12.31 19.62
CA ASP A 203 9.25 13.16 20.73
C ASP A 203 10.67 12.72 21.14
N VAL A 204 11.61 12.90 20.21
CA VAL A 204 13.03 12.79 20.54
C VAL A 204 13.43 14.06 21.28
N PHE A 205 14.15 13.91 22.40
CA PHE A 205 14.63 15.00 23.26
C PHE A 205 14.89 16.32 22.50
N ALA A 206 13.96 17.28 22.69
CA ALA A 206 13.95 18.62 22.11
C ALA A 206 13.51 18.78 20.64
N GLU A 207 13.01 17.75 19.97
CA GLU A 207 12.54 17.76 18.58
C GLU A 207 11.20 17.01 18.46
N ASN A 208 10.12 17.68 18.88
CA ASN A 208 8.77 17.11 18.78
C ASN A 208 8.22 17.45 17.39
N TYR A 209 7.88 16.42 16.60
CA TYR A 209 7.34 16.63 15.26
C TYR A 209 6.29 15.60 14.84
N ILE A 210 5.45 16.04 13.92
CA ILE A 210 4.49 15.22 13.18
C ILE A 210 5.11 14.91 11.84
N SER A 211 5.21 13.64 11.47
CA SER A 211 5.77 13.24 10.18
C SER A 211 4.78 12.46 9.33
N ALA A 212 4.76 12.78 8.04
CA ALA A 212 4.13 11.99 7.00
C ALA A 212 5.23 11.45 6.09
N ASP A 213 5.65 10.22 6.34
CA ASP A 213 6.78 9.54 5.69
C ASP A 213 6.43 8.19 5.05
N ASP A 214 5.14 7.82 5.05
CA ASP A 214 4.64 6.64 4.35
C ASP A 214 4.86 6.73 2.82
N ASP A 215 4.70 5.61 2.11
CA ASP A 215 5.02 5.55 0.69
C ASP A 215 4.22 6.55 -0.16
N GLY A 216 4.90 7.13 -1.16
CA GLY A 216 4.30 7.99 -2.17
C GLY A 216 4.40 9.49 -1.86
N LYS A 217 3.89 10.31 -2.78
CA LYS A 217 4.03 11.77 -2.70
C LYS A 217 3.12 12.37 -1.64
N LYS A 218 3.58 13.47 -1.04
CA LYS A 218 3.01 14.21 0.08
C LYS A 218 2.87 15.68 -0.26
N GLY A 219 2.01 16.35 0.50
CA GLY A 219 1.88 17.81 0.53
C GLY A 219 1.19 18.24 1.82
N LEU A 220 1.17 19.53 2.06
CA LEU A 220 0.55 20.12 3.23
C LEU A 220 -0.34 21.28 2.81
N LEU A 221 -1.60 21.24 3.24
CA LEU A 221 -2.56 22.31 3.04
C LEU A 221 -3.02 22.84 4.41
N SER A 222 -3.40 24.10 4.49
CA SER A 222 -4.27 24.56 5.58
C SER A 222 -5.66 23.93 5.47
N GLN A 223 -6.46 24.02 6.53
CA GLN A 223 -7.83 23.52 6.53
C GLN A 223 -8.71 24.21 5.48
N SER A 224 -8.57 25.52 5.29
CA SER A 224 -9.17 26.27 4.18
C SER A 224 -8.63 25.89 2.80
N GLY A 225 -7.60 25.04 2.72
CA GLY A 225 -7.04 24.55 1.47
C GLY A 225 -5.96 25.43 0.85
N LYS A 226 -5.42 26.41 1.59
CA LYS A 226 -4.21 27.14 1.18
C LYS A 226 -3.06 26.14 1.09
N GLU A 227 -2.32 26.16 -0.01
CA GLU A 227 -1.12 25.32 -0.16
C GLU A 227 0.02 25.88 0.69
N ILE A 228 0.60 25.02 1.53
CA ILE A 228 1.77 25.31 2.36
C ILE A 228 2.99 24.59 1.78
N ILE A 229 2.85 23.29 1.51
CA ILE A 229 3.83 22.48 0.79
C ILE A 229 3.14 21.84 -0.41
N PRO A 230 3.62 22.06 -1.64
CA PRO A 230 3.04 21.47 -2.84
C PRO A 230 3.00 19.94 -2.79
N TYR A 231 1.99 19.36 -3.44
CA TYR A 231 1.93 17.91 -3.61
C TYR A 231 3.06 17.41 -4.50
N GLY A 232 3.99 16.64 -3.94
CA GLY A 232 5.19 16.20 -4.65
C GLY A 232 6.36 15.82 -3.74
N ALA A 233 6.31 16.24 -2.48
CA ALA A 233 7.31 15.87 -1.48
C ALA A 233 7.29 14.36 -1.21
N LEU A 234 8.43 13.77 -0.85
CA LEU A 234 8.50 12.38 -0.38
C LEU A 234 8.08 12.28 1.09
N THR A 235 8.47 13.28 1.89
CA THR A 235 8.18 13.36 3.31
C THR A 235 7.88 14.79 3.68
N VAL A 236 6.97 14.99 4.64
CA VAL A 236 6.72 16.28 5.29
C VAL A 236 6.80 16.08 6.80
N ARG A 237 7.63 16.87 7.46
CA ARG A 237 7.72 16.93 8.93
C ARG A 237 7.30 18.31 9.40
N MET A 238 6.35 18.38 10.33
CA MET A 238 5.90 19.61 10.96
C MET A 238 6.36 19.63 12.41
N PHE A 239 7.02 20.70 12.79
CA PHE A 239 7.61 20.91 14.10
C PHE A 239 6.95 22.11 14.77
N ALA A 240 7.05 22.14 16.10
CA ALA A 240 6.54 23.22 16.90
C ALA A 240 7.59 23.77 17.87
N PRO A 241 7.53 25.07 18.19
CA PRO A 241 8.47 25.68 19.12
C PRO A 241 8.26 25.11 20.53
N TYR A 242 9.27 24.39 21.03
CA TYR A 242 9.31 23.91 22.41
C TYR A 242 10.26 24.75 23.28
N PHE A 243 11.36 25.26 22.69
CA PHE A 243 12.39 26.06 23.37
C PHE A 243 12.41 27.50 22.85
N ASN A 244 12.86 28.43 23.71
CA ASN A 244 13.08 29.83 23.36
C ASN A 244 11.86 30.54 22.72
N VAL A 245 10.65 30.15 23.13
CA VAL A 245 9.37 30.64 22.59
C VAL A 245 9.30 32.18 22.58
N GLU A 246 9.84 32.87 23.61
CA GLU A 246 9.86 34.33 23.65
C GLU A 246 10.66 34.94 22.48
N SER A 247 11.84 34.39 22.17
CA SER A 247 12.65 34.86 21.03
C SER A 247 11.97 34.56 19.68
N PHE A 248 11.27 33.42 19.63
CA PHE A 248 10.50 32.98 18.46
C PHE A 248 9.34 33.94 18.19
N VAL A 249 8.51 34.20 19.22
CA VAL A 249 7.40 35.17 19.17
C VAL A 249 7.90 36.58 18.88
N LYS A 250 9.05 37.00 19.42
CA LYS A 250 9.63 38.30 19.10
C LYS A 250 9.98 38.46 17.62
N LYS A 251 10.46 37.39 16.98
CA LYS A 251 10.86 37.39 15.56
C LYS A 251 9.67 37.31 14.61
N TYR A 252 8.72 36.41 14.87
CA TYR A 252 7.59 36.13 13.98
C TYR A 252 6.29 36.82 14.39
N GLY A 253 6.28 37.48 15.56
CA GLY A 253 5.10 38.15 16.14
C GLY A 253 4.11 37.21 16.82
N LYS A 254 4.24 35.90 16.61
CA LYS A 254 3.41 34.84 17.21
C LYS A 254 4.13 33.49 17.20
N GLU A 255 3.60 32.55 17.96
CA GLU A 255 3.91 31.14 17.80
C GLU A 255 3.40 30.64 16.44
N CYS A 256 4.24 29.88 15.74
CA CYS A 256 3.90 29.21 14.49
C CYS A 256 4.73 27.93 14.36
N ASN A 257 4.25 27.02 13.52
CA ASN A 257 4.99 25.81 13.19
C ASN A 257 6.00 26.09 12.08
N TRP A 258 7.03 25.25 11.99
CA TRP A 258 7.82 25.13 10.78
C TRP A 258 7.74 23.72 10.22
N CYS A 259 8.05 23.57 8.94
CA CYS A 259 8.11 22.28 8.28
C CYS A 259 9.46 22.08 7.60
N VAL A 260 9.93 20.84 7.61
CA VAL A 260 11.01 20.37 6.73
C VAL A 260 10.41 19.34 5.79
N TYR A 261 10.73 19.43 4.50
CA TYR A 261 10.20 18.52 3.49
C TYR A 261 11.24 18.17 2.44
N TYR A 262 11.05 16.99 1.87
CA TYR A 262 12.00 16.37 0.96
C TYR A 262 11.38 16.25 -0.41
N THR A 263 12.14 16.55 -1.46
CA THR A 263 11.76 16.32 -2.85
C THR A 263 12.88 15.53 -3.53
N TYR A 264 12.51 14.78 -4.56
CA TYR A 264 13.48 14.06 -5.37
C TYR A 264 13.34 14.50 -6.82
N ASP A 265 14.41 15.09 -7.35
CA ASP A 265 14.43 15.67 -8.67
C ASP A 265 15.81 15.50 -9.32
N ALA A 266 15.82 15.11 -10.59
CA ALA A 266 17.04 14.88 -11.38
C ALA A 266 18.10 13.97 -10.70
N GLY A 267 17.65 12.96 -9.95
CA GLY A 267 18.53 12.02 -9.24
C GLY A 267 19.02 12.50 -7.87
N LEU A 268 18.55 13.67 -7.41
CA LEU A 268 19.03 14.32 -6.20
C LEU A 268 17.90 14.46 -5.18
N LEU A 269 18.23 14.14 -3.93
CA LEU A 269 17.41 14.56 -2.79
C LEU A 269 17.63 16.06 -2.55
N LYS A 270 16.52 16.77 -2.35
CA LYS A 270 16.49 18.19 -2.08
C LYS A 270 15.57 18.47 -0.91
N GLU A 271 16.07 19.17 0.09
CA GLU A 271 15.29 19.59 1.25
C GLU A 271 14.94 21.07 1.17
N GLY A 272 13.73 21.40 1.63
CA GLY A 272 13.26 22.76 1.84
C GLY A 272 12.66 22.92 3.24
N GLY A 273 12.55 24.18 3.67
CA GLY A 273 11.99 24.56 4.97
C GLY A 273 10.85 25.56 4.78
N VAL A 274 9.73 25.40 5.47
CA VAL A 274 8.63 26.38 5.46
C VAL A 274 8.40 26.88 6.87
N MET A 275 8.36 28.20 7.05
CA MET A 275 7.85 28.80 8.29
C MET A 275 6.38 29.16 8.07
N ILE A 276 5.46 28.44 8.73
CA ILE A 276 4.03 28.55 8.39
C ILE A 276 3.51 29.96 8.71
N GLY A 277 2.92 30.60 7.70
CA GLY A 277 2.40 31.98 7.80
C GLY A 277 3.45 33.06 7.60
N HIS A 278 4.70 32.67 7.34
CA HIS A 278 5.88 33.53 7.24
C HIS A 278 6.77 33.09 6.07
N ASP A 279 6.18 33.04 4.88
CA ASP A 279 6.80 32.52 3.67
C ASP A 279 8.13 33.24 3.34
N GLU A 280 8.28 34.50 3.75
CA GLU A 280 9.51 35.30 3.61
C GLU A 280 10.72 34.76 4.39
N TYR A 281 10.50 33.92 5.41
CA TYR A 281 11.56 33.26 6.16
C TYR A 281 11.76 31.80 5.74
N SER A 282 11.12 31.35 4.66
CA SER A 282 11.20 29.96 4.20
C SER A 282 12.42 29.70 3.31
N VAL A 283 12.82 28.43 3.23
CA VAL A 283 13.97 27.93 2.48
C VAL A 283 13.47 27.10 1.28
N PRO A 284 13.86 27.42 0.04
CA PRO A 284 13.42 26.67 -1.13
C PRO A 284 14.08 25.27 -1.16
N PRO A 285 13.46 24.29 -1.86
CA PRO A 285 13.91 22.91 -1.88
C PRO A 285 15.06 22.72 -2.88
N VAL A 286 16.23 23.29 -2.59
CA VAL A 286 17.43 23.25 -3.46
C VAL A 286 18.66 22.68 -2.76
N PHE A 287 18.64 22.59 -1.44
CA PHE A 287 19.75 22.15 -0.60
C PHE A 287 19.76 20.64 -0.40
N ASN A 288 20.91 20.06 -0.07
CA ASN A 288 21.01 18.64 0.30
C ASN A 288 20.24 18.37 1.60
N SER A 289 20.45 19.21 2.61
CA SER A 289 19.72 19.13 3.88
C SER A 289 19.40 20.51 4.46
N VAL A 290 18.27 20.62 5.17
CA VAL A 290 17.76 21.84 5.79
C VAL A 290 17.29 21.51 7.20
N ARG A 291 17.73 22.29 8.18
CA ARG A 291 17.23 22.20 9.55
C ARG A 291 16.99 23.59 10.13
N PHE A 292 16.13 23.66 11.12
CA PHE A 292 15.90 24.89 11.86
C PHE A 292 16.66 24.83 13.18
N ASP A 293 17.62 25.73 13.39
CA ASP A 293 18.25 25.88 14.70
C ASP A 293 17.30 26.66 15.61
N LYS A 294 16.72 25.95 16.58
CA LYS A 294 15.80 26.49 17.58
C LYS A 294 16.48 27.39 18.63
N PHE A 295 17.79 27.25 18.82
CA PHE A 295 18.55 28.07 19.76
C PHE A 295 18.86 29.43 19.16
N GLU A 296 19.38 29.43 17.93
CA GLU A 296 19.71 30.65 17.18
C GLU A 296 18.51 31.22 16.41
N ASN A 297 17.39 30.50 16.37
CA ASN A 297 16.15 30.87 15.69
C ASN A 297 16.39 31.24 14.21
N ASN A 298 17.13 30.39 13.50
CA ASN A 298 17.47 30.57 12.09
C ASN A 298 17.43 29.22 11.34
N TRP A 299 17.44 29.29 10.02
CA TRP A 299 17.59 28.11 9.19
C TRP A 299 19.08 27.84 8.97
N GLU A 300 19.46 26.57 9.00
CA GLU A 300 20.76 26.09 8.59
C GLU A 300 20.61 25.13 7.40
N VAL A 301 21.55 25.22 6.46
CA VAL A 301 21.51 24.46 5.21
C VAL A 301 22.84 23.79 4.92
N LYS A 302 22.78 22.62 4.29
CA LYS A 302 23.89 21.93 3.65
C LYS A 302 23.68 21.92 2.14
N LYS A 303 24.64 22.42 1.36
CA LYS A 303 24.55 22.37 -0.12
C LYS A 303 24.75 20.97 -0.67
N THR A 304 25.72 20.24 -0.12
CA THR A 304 26.07 18.86 -0.48
C THR A 304 26.19 18.02 0.80
N GLU A 305 26.17 16.70 0.68
CA GLU A 305 26.28 15.74 1.79
C GLU A 305 27.54 16.00 2.63
N MET A 306 28.64 16.34 1.95
CA MET A 306 29.94 16.64 2.56
C MET A 306 30.11 18.10 3.00
N SER A 307 29.12 18.97 2.77
CA SER A 307 29.16 20.35 3.27
C SER A 307 28.88 20.40 4.77
N GLU A 308 29.41 21.42 5.44
CA GLU A 308 28.98 21.80 6.79
C GLU A 308 27.60 22.47 6.76
N TYR A 309 26.91 22.43 7.90
CA TYR A 309 25.73 23.28 8.10
C TYR A 309 26.20 24.72 8.25
N VAL A 310 25.58 25.61 7.48
CA VAL A 310 25.79 27.05 7.60
C VAL A 310 24.45 27.76 7.70
N ALA A 311 24.42 28.90 8.39
CA ALA A 311 23.23 29.73 8.46
C ALA A 311 22.77 30.15 7.05
N TYR A 312 21.49 29.97 6.77
CA TYR A 312 20.89 30.25 5.48
C TYR A 312 20.78 31.76 5.24
N THR A 313 21.15 32.18 4.02
CA THR A 313 20.75 33.48 3.47
C THR A 313 20.07 33.29 2.10
N PRO A 314 19.11 34.16 1.71
CA PRO A 314 18.37 34.00 0.46
C PRO A 314 19.24 33.94 -0.80
N GLU A 315 20.39 34.60 -0.80
CA GLU A 315 21.32 34.63 -1.93
C GLU A 315 21.87 33.24 -2.27
N MET A 316 22.02 32.37 -1.26
CA MET A 316 22.56 31.02 -1.42
C MET A 316 21.72 30.15 -2.35
N SER A 317 20.42 30.41 -2.48
CA SER A 317 19.51 29.64 -3.36
C SER A 317 19.80 29.85 -4.84
N SER A 318 20.53 30.90 -5.19
CA SER A 318 20.93 31.21 -6.57
C SER A 318 22.34 30.73 -6.91
N GLU A 319 23.12 30.31 -5.91
CA GLU A 319 24.49 29.87 -6.11
C GLU A 319 24.53 28.44 -6.69
N PRO A 320 25.56 28.10 -7.48
CA PRO A 320 25.78 26.73 -7.90
C PRO A 320 25.84 25.78 -6.69
N ARG A 321 25.06 24.70 -6.73
CA ARG A 321 25.02 23.70 -5.66
C ARG A 321 26.34 22.94 -5.54
N PHE A 322 26.94 22.61 -6.67
CA PHE A 322 28.16 21.79 -6.75
C PHE A 322 29.33 22.65 -7.20
N ARG A 323 30.51 22.38 -6.63
CA ARG A 323 31.75 23.07 -7.03
C ARG A 323 32.23 22.68 -8.42
N ASP A 324 31.98 21.43 -8.81
CA ASP A 324 32.34 20.87 -10.11
C ASP A 324 31.47 19.65 -10.45
N LYS A 325 31.76 19.01 -11.59
CA LYS A 325 31.03 17.84 -12.07
C LYS A 325 31.30 16.58 -11.27
N GLY A 326 32.47 16.44 -10.65
CA GLY A 326 32.80 15.30 -9.82
C GLY A 326 31.95 15.25 -8.56
N GLU A 327 31.77 16.40 -7.89
CA GLU A 327 30.86 16.51 -6.72
C GLU A 327 29.39 16.28 -7.13
N GLU A 328 28.95 16.77 -8.29
CA GLU A 328 27.60 16.46 -8.82
C GLU A 328 27.38 14.96 -9.04
N TYR A 329 28.36 14.26 -9.65
CA TYR A 329 28.28 12.81 -9.84
C TYR A 329 28.26 12.06 -8.50
N TYR A 330 29.02 12.54 -7.52
CA TYR A 330 29.05 11.95 -6.18
C TYR A 330 27.68 12.02 -5.50
N GLU A 331 27.03 13.19 -5.53
CA GLU A 331 25.69 13.41 -4.94
C GLU A 331 24.60 12.57 -5.62
N LYS A 332 24.79 12.21 -6.90
CA LYS A 332 23.89 11.30 -7.64
C LYS A 332 24.24 9.83 -7.46
N ARG A 333 25.25 9.51 -6.63
CA ARG A 333 25.80 8.16 -6.41
C ARG A 333 26.35 7.51 -7.70
N GLU A 334 26.78 8.32 -8.66
CA GLU A 334 27.39 7.86 -9.92
C GLU A 334 28.90 7.65 -9.75
N TYR A 335 29.29 6.82 -8.79
CA TYR A 335 30.67 6.70 -8.29
C TYR A 335 31.72 6.38 -9.37
N ASP A 336 31.37 5.61 -10.40
CA ASP A 336 32.30 5.34 -11.52
C ASP A 336 32.64 6.61 -12.31
N LYS A 337 31.66 7.51 -12.49
CA LYS A 337 31.90 8.80 -13.16
C LYS A 337 32.69 9.75 -12.28
N VAL A 338 32.54 9.67 -10.96
CA VAL A 338 33.38 10.44 -10.01
C VAL A 338 34.84 10.04 -10.18
N ILE A 339 35.13 8.74 -10.14
CA ILE A 339 36.48 8.19 -10.27
C ILE A 339 37.07 8.58 -11.64
N ASP A 340 36.30 8.42 -12.72
CA ASP A 340 36.76 8.77 -14.07
C ASP A 340 37.04 10.27 -14.22
N PHE A 341 36.14 11.12 -13.73
CA PHE A 341 36.31 12.57 -13.77
C PHE A 341 37.56 13.02 -13.02
N TYR A 342 37.76 12.56 -11.78
CA TYR A 342 38.92 12.94 -10.96
C TYR A 342 40.22 12.21 -11.34
N ALA A 343 40.17 11.17 -12.19
CA ALA A 343 41.35 10.58 -12.79
C ALA A 343 41.84 11.34 -14.05
N HIS A 344 40.98 12.18 -14.65
CA HIS A 344 41.28 12.87 -15.90
C HIS A 344 41.08 14.39 -15.78
N GLU A 345 39.85 14.88 -15.96
CA GLU A 345 39.52 16.30 -16.04
C GLU A 345 39.73 17.05 -14.71
N GLY A 346 39.44 16.38 -13.60
CA GLY A 346 39.47 16.93 -12.25
C GLY A 346 40.74 16.60 -11.45
N VAL A 347 41.74 15.96 -12.05
CA VAL A 347 42.89 15.37 -11.31
C VAL A 347 43.68 16.37 -10.48
N GLU A 348 43.79 17.62 -10.96
CA GLU A 348 44.51 18.70 -10.28
C GLU A 348 43.66 19.40 -9.21
N LYS A 349 42.41 18.98 -9.00
CA LYS A 349 41.55 19.59 -7.95
C LYS A 349 42.07 19.17 -6.57
N PRO A 350 42.15 20.09 -5.59
CA PRO A 350 42.67 19.75 -4.27
C PRO A 350 41.89 18.63 -3.56
N TRP A 351 40.58 18.54 -3.81
CA TRP A 351 39.67 17.52 -3.28
C TRP A 351 39.52 16.26 -4.15
N ALA A 352 40.27 16.12 -5.25
CA ALA A 352 40.10 14.99 -6.19
C ALA A 352 40.32 13.63 -5.53
N LYS A 353 41.38 13.52 -4.71
CA LYS A 353 41.71 12.32 -3.95
C LYS A 353 40.62 11.96 -2.95
N PHE A 354 40.06 12.98 -2.27
CA PHE A 354 38.98 12.81 -1.31
C PHE A 354 37.75 12.18 -1.95
N PHE A 355 37.17 12.80 -2.98
CA PHE A 355 35.96 12.28 -3.62
C PHE A 355 36.16 10.94 -4.33
N THR A 356 37.36 10.68 -4.88
CA THR A 356 37.71 9.38 -5.43
C THR A 356 37.75 8.31 -4.34
N ALA A 357 38.34 8.62 -3.18
CA ALA A 357 38.40 7.71 -2.05
C ALA A 357 37.01 7.38 -1.50
N LEU A 358 36.13 8.38 -1.33
CA LEU A 358 34.76 8.19 -0.85
C LEU A 358 33.91 7.38 -1.85
N SER A 359 34.14 7.58 -3.15
CA SER A 359 33.47 6.80 -4.20
C SER A 359 33.89 5.33 -4.16
N LEU A 360 35.18 5.05 -3.97
CA LEU A 360 35.70 3.69 -3.78
C LEU A 360 35.20 3.06 -2.48
N TYR A 361 35.12 3.85 -1.40
CA TYR A 361 34.58 3.41 -0.12
C TYR A 361 33.13 2.94 -0.27
N ASN A 362 32.27 3.77 -0.87
CA ASN A 362 30.85 3.44 -1.05
C ASN A 362 30.67 2.20 -1.93
N LYS A 363 31.41 2.09 -3.05
CA LYS A 363 31.40 0.88 -3.88
C LYS A 363 31.84 -0.37 -3.13
N ALA A 364 32.85 -0.26 -2.26
CA ALA A 364 33.30 -1.37 -1.44
C ALA A 364 32.23 -1.76 -0.40
N ASN A 365 31.61 -0.77 0.23
CA ASN A 365 30.55 -0.99 1.22
C ASN A 365 29.32 -1.68 0.61
N ASP A 366 28.90 -1.30 -0.59
CA ASP A 366 27.79 -1.95 -1.31
C ASP A 366 28.03 -3.47 -1.48
N ASN A 367 29.28 -3.89 -1.72
CA ASN A 367 29.64 -5.31 -1.81
C ASN A 367 29.50 -6.04 -0.45
N ILE A 368 29.93 -5.38 0.64
CA ILE A 368 29.79 -5.92 2.00
C ILE A 368 28.31 -6.04 2.38
N ASP A 369 27.51 -5.00 2.10
CA ASP A 369 26.09 -4.96 2.40
C ASP A 369 25.30 -6.02 1.62
N ASN A 370 25.63 -6.25 0.36
CA ASN A 370 25.05 -7.31 -0.45
C ASN A 370 25.34 -8.71 0.14
N MET A 371 26.58 -8.99 0.52
CA MET A 371 26.95 -10.25 1.17
C MET A 371 26.23 -10.46 2.52
N ASN A 372 26.16 -9.42 3.34
CA ASN A 372 25.48 -9.45 4.63
C ASN A 372 23.95 -9.62 4.46
N THR A 373 23.36 -8.99 3.45
CA THR A 373 21.93 -9.13 3.10
C THR A 373 21.60 -10.56 2.71
N ILE A 374 22.42 -11.19 1.86
CA ILE A 374 22.25 -12.60 1.50
C ILE A 374 22.31 -13.48 2.74
N SER A 375 23.31 -13.27 3.60
CA SER A 375 23.47 -14.02 4.86
C SER A 375 22.23 -13.88 5.75
N TYR A 376 21.72 -12.66 5.93
CA TYR A 376 20.52 -12.37 6.70
C TYR A 376 19.28 -13.07 6.13
N ILE A 377 19.06 -13.02 4.81
CA ILE A 377 17.93 -13.68 4.15
C ILE A 377 17.94 -15.17 4.45
N ILE A 378 19.10 -15.83 4.31
CA ILE A 378 19.25 -17.26 4.56
C ILE A 378 18.97 -17.61 6.03
N GLU A 379 19.50 -16.81 6.97
CA GLU A 379 19.43 -17.08 8.40
C GLU A 379 18.04 -16.79 8.99
N LYS A 380 17.42 -15.68 8.60
CA LYS A 380 16.26 -15.10 9.29
C LYS A 380 14.99 -15.04 8.45
N LYS A 381 15.11 -15.04 7.12
CA LYS A 381 13.99 -14.81 6.19
C LYS A 381 14.00 -15.84 5.04
N PRO A 382 14.01 -17.15 5.31
CA PRO A 382 14.18 -18.17 4.28
C PRO A 382 13.12 -18.15 3.17
N ASP A 383 11.91 -17.66 3.47
CA ASP A 383 10.83 -17.49 2.50
C ASP A 383 11.16 -16.45 1.41
N TYR A 384 12.11 -15.56 1.69
CA TYR A 384 12.62 -14.54 0.77
C TYR A 384 13.86 -14.99 0.00
N SER A 385 14.23 -16.28 0.07
CA SER A 385 15.43 -16.80 -0.60
C SER A 385 15.45 -16.64 -2.12
N PHE A 386 14.31 -16.39 -2.76
CA PHE A 386 14.23 -16.08 -4.18
C PHE A 386 14.90 -14.74 -4.55
N LEU A 387 15.07 -13.82 -3.60
CA LEU A 387 15.74 -12.53 -3.78
C LEU A 387 17.26 -12.65 -3.80
N ILE A 388 17.84 -13.75 -3.30
CA ILE A 388 19.31 -13.91 -3.22
C ILE A 388 19.99 -13.71 -4.58
N LYS A 389 19.33 -14.12 -5.67
CA LYS A 389 19.83 -13.98 -7.05
C LYS A 389 19.93 -12.53 -7.54
N GLU A 390 19.30 -11.59 -6.85
CA GLU A 390 19.27 -10.17 -7.21
C GLU A 390 20.48 -9.43 -6.64
N TYR A 391 21.22 -10.06 -5.73
CA TYR A 391 22.41 -9.50 -5.10
C TYR A 391 23.67 -10.15 -5.66
N SER A 392 24.65 -9.31 -6.02
CA SER A 392 25.99 -9.73 -6.41
C SER A 392 27.02 -8.96 -5.61
N PHE A 393 28.12 -9.61 -5.27
CA PHE A 393 29.23 -8.96 -4.56
C PHE A 393 30.57 -9.60 -4.94
N ASP A 394 31.64 -8.84 -4.76
CA ASP A 394 33.03 -9.24 -4.92
C ASP A 394 33.85 -8.68 -3.74
N ILE A 395 34.18 -9.56 -2.78
CA ILE A 395 34.89 -9.18 -1.56
C ILE A 395 36.37 -8.88 -1.82
N GLU A 396 36.98 -9.52 -2.81
CA GLU A 396 38.37 -9.24 -3.17
C GLU A 396 38.47 -7.84 -3.76
N LEU A 397 37.54 -7.50 -4.66
CA LEU A 397 37.42 -6.16 -5.21
C LEU A 397 37.13 -5.13 -4.10
N ALA A 398 36.18 -5.41 -3.21
CA ALA A 398 35.85 -4.52 -2.10
C ALA A 398 37.07 -4.27 -1.18
N THR A 399 37.83 -5.32 -0.86
CA THR A 399 39.06 -5.21 -0.07
C THR A 399 40.10 -4.33 -0.76
N LYS A 400 40.29 -4.51 -2.07
CA LYS A 400 41.20 -3.67 -2.87
C LYS A 400 40.73 -2.21 -2.91
N GLN A 401 39.44 -1.98 -3.06
CA GLN A 401 38.84 -0.65 -3.05
C GLN A 401 39.04 0.03 -1.70
N PHE A 402 38.78 -0.63 -0.57
CA PHE A 402 39.06 -0.09 0.76
C PHE A 402 40.55 0.22 0.99
N ASN A 403 41.47 -0.66 0.60
CA ASN A 403 42.91 -0.38 0.70
C ASN A 403 43.32 0.84 -0.14
N THR A 404 42.68 1.02 -1.31
CA THR A 404 42.90 2.19 -2.16
C THR A 404 42.30 3.45 -1.52
N THR A 405 41.10 3.36 -0.92
CA THR A 405 40.50 4.42 -0.12
C THR A 405 41.44 4.88 0.99
N THR A 406 41.98 3.96 1.80
CA THR A 406 42.96 4.28 2.87
C THR A 406 44.12 5.08 2.31
N SER A 407 44.75 4.60 1.23
CA SER A 407 45.91 5.26 0.62
C SER A 407 45.60 6.67 0.11
N LEU A 408 44.41 6.86 -0.48
CA LEU A 408 43.98 8.15 -1.01
C LEU A 408 43.60 9.14 0.09
N LEU A 409 42.93 8.68 1.16
CA LEU A 409 42.58 9.51 2.32
C LEU A 409 43.84 9.92 3.09
N ASP A 410 44.77 9.00 3.35
CA ASP A 410 46.06 9.35 3.96
C ASP A 410 46.81 10.41 3.15
N SER A 411 46.79 10.27 1.82
CA SER A 411 47.42 11.24 0.93
C SER A 411 46.68 12.59 0.89
N TYR A 412 45.36 12.61 1.06
CA TYR A 412 44.58 13.83 1.16
C TYR A 412 44.84 14.55 2.49
N ILE A 413 44.84 13.82 3.61
CA ILE A 413 45.12 14.35 4.97
C ILE A 413 46.51 14.98 5.05
N GLN A 414 47.50 14.42 4.35
CA GLN A 414 48.86 14.98 4.27
C GLN A 414 49.01 16.13 3.26
N GLY A 415 47.95 16.44 2.50
CA GLY A 415 47.93 17.48 1.49
C GLY A 415 47.71 18.89 2.04
N GLU A 416 47.58 19.85 1.13
CA GLU A 416 47.39 21.27 1.48
C GLU A 416 45.91 21.67 1.66
N ASP A 417 44.97 20.88 1.14
CA ASP A 417 43.52 21.15 1.30
C ASP A 417 42.99 20.54 2.58
N SER A 418 42.48 21.40 3.47
CA SER A 418 41.91 20.99 4.76
C SER A 418 40.39 21.00 4.77
N THR A 419 39.73 21.28 3.62
CA THR A 419 38.27 21.46 3.54
C THR A 419 37.49 20.27 4.11
N TYR A 420 37.98 19.04 3.92
CA TYR A 420 37.31 17.81 4.34
C TYR A 420 38.13 16.98 5.33
N LEU A 421 39.02 17.61 6.09
CA LEU A 421 39.98 16.90 6.95
C LEU A 421 39.28 15.97 7.95
N GLU A 422 38.30 16.49 8.70
CA GLU A 422 37.54 15.70 9.68
C GLU A 422 36.80 14.52 9.03
N SER A 423 36.12 14.78 7.90
CA SER A 423 35.46 13.72 7.14
C SER A 423 36.45 12.68 6.62
N ALA A 424 37.63 13.08 6.14
CA ALA A 424 38.64 12.15 5.67
C ALA A 424 39.15 11.25 6.80
N GLU A 425 39.38 11.80 7.99
CA GLU A 425 39.75 11.03 9.18
C GLU A 425 38.66 10.05 9.61
N ASP A 426 37.39 10.47 9.56
CA ASP A 426 36.24 9.62 9.88
C ASP A 426 36.14 8.43 8.92
N TYR A 427 36.18 8.69 7.61
CA TYR A 427 36.13 7.64 6.60
C TYR A 427 37.36 6.72 6.64
N LEU A 428 38.53 7.22 7.06
CA LEU A 428 39.71 6.39 7.29
C LEU A 428 39.47 5.39 8.43
N ARG A 429 38.88 5.85 9.55
CA ARG A 429 38.51 4.97 10.67
C ARG A 429 37.44 3.96 10.27
N TYR A 430 36.42 4.37 9.51
CA TYR A 430 35.38 3.46 9.02
C TYR A 430 35.96 2.41 8.07
N THR A 431 36.86 2.82 7.17
CA THR A 431 37.55 1.91 6.25
C THR A 431 38.35 0.85 6.99
N ALA A 432 39.12 1.26 8.01
CA ALA A 432 39.89 0.33 8.84
C ALA A 432 38.97 -0.68 9.58
N SER A 433 37.90 -0.18 10.20
CA SER A 433 36.91 -1.03 10.87
C SER A 433 36.25 -2.04 9.92
N ASN A 434 35.96 -1.63 8.69
CA ASN A 434 35.39 -2.51 7.66
C ASN A 434 36.40 -3.58 7.24
N LEU A 435 37.65 -3.21 6.94
CA LEU A 435 38.72 -4.15 6.60
C LEU A 435 38.91 -5.22 7.68
N ASP A 436 38.94 -4.81 8.95
CA ASP A 436 39.06 -5.73 10.10
C ASP A 436 37.85 -6.67 10.23
N SER A 437 36.66 -6.22 9.81
CA SER A 437 35.41 -6.97 9.92
C SER A 437 35.16 -7.93 8.76
N ILE A 438 35.81 -7.74 7.60
CA ILE A 438 35.63 -8.58 6.40
C ILE A 438 35.75 -10.08 6.70
N PRO A 439 36.80 -10.58 7.39
CA PRO A 439 36.92 -12.02 7.67
C PRO A 439 35.73 -12.59 8.43
N LYS A 440 35.18 -11.81 9.37
CA LYS A 440 33.98 -12.20 10.14
C LYS A 440 32.75 -12.27 9.25
N TYR A 441 32.56 -11.31 8.35
CA TYR A 441 31.42 -11.31 7.43
C TYR A 441 31.50 -12.45 6.41
N VAL A 442 32.69 -12.73 5.88
CA VAL A 442 32.94 -13.87 4.99
C VAL A 442 32.62 -15.19 5.70
N ALA A 443 33.12 -15.39 6.92
CA ALA A 443 32.84 -16.61 7.68
C ALA A 443 31.33 -16.82 7.95
N ARG A 444 30.61 -15.72 8.26
CA ARG A 444 29.15 -15.76 8.43
C ARG A 444 28.46 -16.15 7.13
N TYR A 445 28.82 -15.52 6.01
CA TYR A 445 28.26 -15.83 4.71
C TYR A 445 28.49 -17.29 4.30
N GLU A 446 29.71 -17.80 4.46
CA GLU A 446 30.03 -19.20 4.16
C GLU A 446 29.22 -20.17 5.02
N ALA A 447 29.04 -19.88 6.31
CA ALA A 447 28.20 -20.66 7.20
C ALA A 447 26.72 -20.64 6.76
N ALA A 448 26.20 -19.46 6.42
CA ALA A 448 24.84 -19.31 5.89
C ALA A 448 24.67 -20.10 4.59
N MET A 449 25.60 -19.98 3.64
CA MET A 449 25.54 -20.70 2.36
C MET A 449 25.57 -22.22 2.52
N LYS A 450 26.34 -22.76 3.46
CA LYS A 450 26.29 -24.20 3.79
C LYS A 450 24.89 -24.62 4.23
N VAL A 451 24.26 -23.85 5.10
CA VAL A 451 22.87 -24.11 5.54
C VAL A 451 21.90 -24.02 4.37
N TYR A 452 22.07 -23.02 3.50
CA TYR A 452 21.22 -22.83 2.32
C TYR A 452 21.30 -24.01 1.35
N GLN A 453 22.51 -24.47 1.04
CA GLN A 453 22.74 -25.64 0.19
C GLN A 453 22.15 -26.93 0.78
N GLN A 454 22.31 -27.13 2.10
CA GLN A 454 21.69 -28.27 2.79
C GLN A 454 20.17 -28.26 2.69
N ARG A 455 19.54 -27.09 2.86
CA ARG A 455 18.08 -26.94 2.71
C ARG A 455 17.63 -27.24 1.28
N GLN A 456 18.33 -26.73 0.27
CA GLN A 456 18.02 -27.04 -1.13
C GLN A 456 18.15 -28.54 -1.43
N ALA A 457 19.21 -29.19 -0.95
CA ALA A 457 19.40 -30.62 -1.12
C ALA A 457 18.29 -31.43 -0.43
N ALA A 458 17.88 -31.04 0.77
CA ALA A 458 16.79 -31.68 1.50
C ALA A 458 15.44 -31.51 0.78
N GLN A 459 15.13 -30.31 0.27
CA GLN A 459 13.92 -30.07 -0.51
C GLN A 459 13.90 -30.89 -1.81
N ALA A 460 15.02 -30.98 -2.53
CA ALA A 460 15.13 -31.81 -3.72
C ALA A 460 14.97 -33.30 -3.41
N ALA A 461 15.51 -33.77 -2.29
CA ALA A 461 15.38 -35.16 -1.83
C ALA A 461 13.93 -35.49 -1.44
N GLU A 462 13.25 -34.60 -0.72
CA GLU A 462 11.84 -34.77 -0.34
C GLU A 462 10.92 -34.73 -1.56
N LEU A 463 11.18 -33.85 -2.53
CA LEU A 463 10.42 -33.83 -3.79
C LEU A 463 10.56 -35.16 -4.56
N LYS A 464 11.79 -35.71 -4.65
CA LYS A 464 12.01 -37.03 -5.23
C LYS A 464 11.29 -38.13 -4.46
N ARG A 465 11.31 -38.07 -3.12
CA ARG A 465 10.59 -39.02 -2.26
C ARG A 465 9.08 -38.95 -2.51
N GLN A 466 8.50 -37.76 -2.60
CA GLN A 466 7.07 -37.60 -2.90
C GLN A 466 6.70 -38.08 -4.30
N GLN A 467 7.55 -37.82 -5.30
CA GLN A 467 7.36 -38.34 -6.65
C GLN A 467 7.40 -39.88 -6.67
N GLU A 468 8.35 -40.48 -5.97
CA GLU A 468 8.47 -41.94 -5.86
C GLU A 468 7.32 -42.54 -5.06
N LEU A 469 6.87 -41.90 -3.98
CA LEU A 469 5.73 -42.35 -3.19
C LEU A 469 4.43 -42.27 -4.00
N LYS A 470 4.23 -41.21 -4.80
CA LYS A 470 3.14 -41.13 -5.79
C LYS A 470 3.28 -42.23 -6.86
N ARG A 471 4.49 -42.53 -7.32
CA ARG A 471 4.74 -43.60 -8.29
C ARG A 471 4.40 -44.97 -7.71
N GLN A 472 4.79 -45.25 -6.47
CA GLN A 472 4.51 -46.50 -5.76
C GLN A 472 3.01 -46.63 -5.42
N GLN A 473 2.36 -45.56 -4.97
CA GLN A 473 0.91 -45.54 -4.77
C GLN A 473 0.16 -45.79 -6.08
N ASN A 474 0.59 -45.15 -7.18
CA ASN A 474 0.04 -45.42 -8.50
C ASN A 474 0.30 -46.86 -8.95
N ALA A 475 1.50 -47.39 -8.74
CA ALA A 475 1.84 -48.77 -9.09
C ALA A 475 1.05 -49.81 -8.26
N ALA A 476 0.83 -49.55 -6.97
CA ALA A 476 0.03 -50.40 -6.08
C ALA A 476 -1.46 -50.32 -6.41
N PHE A 477 -1.97 -49.13 -6.72
CA PHE A 477 -3.35 -48.90 -7.18
C PHE A 477 -3.62 -49.63 -8.50
N TRP A 478 -2.74 -49.45 -9.50
CA TRP A 478 -2.84 -50.15 -10.78
C TRP A 478 -2.56 -51.65 -10.67
N GLY A 479 -1.65 -52.06 -9.78
CA GLY A 479 -1.38 -53.47 -9.49
C GLY A 479 -2.58 -54.19 -8.87
N GLY A 480 -3.30 -53.55 -7.95
CA GLY A 480 -4.55 -54.08 -7.38
C GLY A 480 -5.71 -54.12 -8.37
N ILE A 481 -5.79 -53.14 -9.28
CA ILE A 481 -6.78 -53.16 -10.37
C ILE A 481 -6.45 -54.25 -11.38
N LEU A 482 -5.19 -54.40 -11.81
CA LEU A 482 -4.77 -55.46 -12.72
C LEU A 482 -4.93 -56.84 -12.08
N SER A 483 -4.61 -57.03 -10.79
CA SER A 483 -4.83 -58.31 -10.12
C SER A 483 -6.32 -58.63 -10.03
N ALA A 484 -7.19 -57.65 -9.77
CA ALA A 484 -8.64 -57.83 -9.80
C ALA A 484 -9.17 -58.15 -11.21
N PHE A 485 -8.58 -57.54 -12.24
CA PHE A 485 -8.93 -57.82 -13.65
C PHE A 485 -8.47 -59.21 -14.09
N VAL A 486 -7.26 -59.64 -13.70
CA VAL A 486 -6.75 -60.99 -13.94
C VAL A 486 -7.57 -62.02 -13.18
N GLN A 487 -7.94 -61.77 -11.92
CA GLN A 487 -8.83 -62.67 -11.17
C GLN A 487 -10.22 -62.75 -11.81
N GLY A 488 -10.75 -61.62 -12.32
CA GLY A 488 -12.01 -61.55 -13.06
C GLY A 488 -11.94 -62.30 -14.41
N ALA A 489 -10.83 -62.20 -15.13
CA ALA A 489 -10.61 -62.89 -16.40
C ALA A 489 -10.37 -64.40 -16.20
N VAL A 490 -9.63 -64.80 -15.16
CA VAL A 490 -9.45 -66.21 -14.79
C VAL A 490 -10.80 -66.83 -14.39
N ASN A 491 -11.61 -66.14 -13.57
CA ASN A 491 -12.96 -66.59 -13.21
C ASN A 491 -13.91 -66.67 -14.42
N ALA A 492 -13.70 -65.84 -15.45
CA ALA A 492 -14.48 -65.88 -16.69
C ALA A 492 -14.03 -67.00 -17.66
N VAL A 493 -12.77 -67.44 -17.58
CA VAL A 493 -12.19 -68.47 -18.47
C VAL A 493 -12.27 -69.89 -17.88
N THR A 494 -12.21 -70.06 -16.54
CA THR A 494 -12.25 -71.40 -15.93
C THR A 494 -13.65 -71.88 -15.53
N GLY A 495 -14.70 -71.07 -15.72
CA GLY A 495 -16.10 -71.52 -15.66
C GLY A 495 -16.49 -72.27 -14.38
N THR A 496 -15.81 -72.06 -13.26
CA THR A 496 -16.08 -72.78 -12.01
C THR A 496 -16.78 -71.85 -11.03
N LYS A 497 -18.11 -71.96 -10.96
CA LYS A 497 -18.89 -71.45 -9.82
C LYS A 497 -18.58 -72.33 -8.62
N SER A 498 -17.79 -71.84 -7.66
CA SER A 498 -17.74 -72.44 -6.33
C SER A 498 -17.97 -71.39 -5.25
N THR A 499 -18.99 -71.71 -4.44
CA THR A 499 -19.42 -71.07 -3.22
C THR A 499 -18.39 -71.37 -2.12
N ALA A 500 -17.77 -70.37 -1.49
CA ALA A 500 -17.15 -70.57 -0.18
C ALA A 500 -16.93 -69.26 0.60
N LYS A 501 -17.06 -69.42 1.91
CA LYS A 501 -17.00 -68.43 2.99
C LYS A 501 -15.67 -67.68 3.10
N THR A 502 -15.79 -66.53 3.75
CA THR A 502 -14.77 -65.69 4.39
C THR A 502 -13.65 -66.46 5.10
N THR A 503 -12.41 -66.04 4.87
CA THR A 503 -11.33 -66.10 5.87
C THR A 503 -10.40 -64.90 5.73
N ARG A 504 -10.18 -64.20 6.85
CA ARG A 504 -9.06 -63.28 7.06
C ARG A 504 -7.75 -64.05 6.88
N SER A 505 -6.71 -63.41 6.33
CA SER A 505 -5.37 -63.38 6.94
C SER A 505 -4.43 -62.42 6.23
N ALA A 506 -3.60 -61.80 7.06
CA ALA A 506 -2.56 -60.85 6.73
C ALA A 506 -1.32 -61.54 6.15
N SER A 507 -0.54 -60.73 5.43
CA SER A 507 0.94 -60.74 5.35
C SER A 507 1.66 -62.08 5.16
N THR A 508 2.29 -62.26 3.98
CA THR A 508 3.68 -62.72 3.91
C THR A 508 4.37 -62.18 2.66
N TYR A 509 5.39 -61.35 2.87
CA TYR A 509 6.51 -61.13 1.95
C TYR A 509 7.41 -62.38 1.97
N ASN A 510 7.77 -62.90 0.80
CA ASN A 510 9.04 -63.58 0.51
C ASN A 510 9.11 -63.79 -1.02
N ILE A 511 9.97 -63.04 -1.73
CA ILE A 511 11.36 -63.39 -2.05
C ILE A 511 11.45 -64.79 -2.67
N GLY A 512 11.71 -64.83 -3.98
CA GLY A 512 11.95 -66.05 -4.74
C GLY A 512 12.35 -65.76 -6.19
N THR A 513 13.64 -65.58 -6.39
CA THR A 513 14.43 -65.46 -7.63
C THR A 513 14.11 -66.48 -8.72
N GLY A 514 14.24 -66.09 -10.00
CA GLY A 514 14.25 -67.02 -11.14
C GLY A 514 14.47 -66.34 -12.50
N ALA A 515 15.73 -66.37 -12.94
CA ALA A 515 16.36 -66.04 -14.23
C ALA A 515 15.56 -66.02 -15.55
N SER A 516 16.11 -65.22 -16.48
CA SER A 516 16.13 -65.25 -17.97
C SER A 516 15.81 -66.59 -18.66
N VAL A 517 15.29 -66.70 -19.90
CA VAL A 517 15.70 -66.05 -21.16
C VAL A 517 14.59 -66.18 -22.25
N SER A 518 14.47 -65.15 -23.09
CA SER A 518 14.17 -65.12 -24.56
C SER A 518 13.14 -66.05 -25.25
N SER A 519 12.21 -65.39 -25.97
CA SER A 519 12.04 -65.37 -27.44
C SER A 519 10.65 -65.69 -28.03
N SER A 520 10.27 -64.80 -28.95
CA SER A 520 9.47 -64.99 -30.17
C SER A 520 7.93 -64.82 -30.18
N SER A 521 7.55 -63.92 -31.10
CA SER A 521 6.36 -63.87 -31.98
C SER A 521 4.96 -63.73 -31.40
N GLY A 522 4.36 -62.56 -31.68
CA GLY A 522 2.92 -62.30 -31.59
C GLY A 522 2.60 -60.80 -31.54
N SER A 523 3.02 -60.02 -32.55
CA SER A 523 3.00 -58.55 -32.52
C SER A 523 1.62 -57.90 -32.74
N SER A 524 0.61 -58.60 -33.25
CA SER A 524 -0.67 -57.95 -33.61
C SER A 524 -1.67 -57.80 -32.44
N SER A 525 -1.62 -58.69 -31.44
CA SER A 525 -2.57 -58.64 -30.31
C SER A 525 -2.19 -57.62 -29.23
N LYS A 526 -0.89 -57.32 -29.08
CA LYS A 526 -0.38 -56.32 -28.14
C LYS A 526 -0.61 -54.89 -28.60
N ASP A 527 -0.54 -54.63 -29.91
CA ASP A 527 -0.80 -53.28 -30.42
C ASP A 527 -2.29 -52.97 -30.42
N SER A 528 -3.15 -53.94 -30.74
CA SER A 528 -4.61 -53.77 -30.68
C SER A 528 -5.13 -53.49 -29.25
N SER A 529 -4.58 -54.18 -28.24
CA SER A 529 -4.96 -53.93 -26.84
C SER A 529 -4.45 -52.59 -26.31
N ARG A 530 -3.23 -52.19 -26.70
CA ARG A 530 -2.67 -50.87 -26.36
C ARG A 530 -3.43 -49.74 -27.04
N ILE A 531 -3.84 -49.91 -28.30
CA ILE A 531 -4.70 -48.95 -29.01
C ILE A 531 -6.04 -48.78 -28.27
N ALA A 532 -6.68 -49.88 -27.87
CA ALA A 532 -7.95 -49.83 -27.13
C ALA A 532 -7.80 -49.15 -25.75
N GLU A 533 -6.68 -49.40 -25.05
CA GLU A 533 -6.34 -48.76 -23.78
C GLU A 533 -6.16 -47.25 -23.94
N TRP A 534 -5.35 -46.80 -24.91
CA TRP A 534 -5.11 -45.38 -25.17
C TRP A 534 -6.36 -44.66 -25.66
N LYS A 535 -7.22 -45.29 -26.49
CA LYS A 535 -8.52 -44.72 -26.89
C LYS A 535 -9.45 -44.54 -25.70
N THR A 536 -9.48 -45.51 -24.79
CA THR A 536 -10.30 -45.43 -23.57
C THR A 536 -9.79 -44.32 -22.64
N ARG A 537 -8.47 -44.24 -22.45
CA ARG A 537 -7.83 -43.20 -21.64
C ARG A 537 -8.06 -41.79 -22.20
N ARG A 538 -7.95 -41.64 -23.52
CA ARG A 538 -8.28 -40.39 -24.24
C ARG A 538 -9.74 -40.00 -24.00
N ASN A 539 -10.68 -40.92 -24.23
CA ASN A 539 -12.12 -40.64 -24.08
C ASN A 539 -12.50 -40.25 -22.65
N ASN A 540 -11.86 -40.85 -21.64
CA ASN A 540 -12.07 -40.48 -20.24
C ASN A 540 -11.50 -39.09 -19.93
N ALA A 541 -10.31 -38.76 -20.46
CA ALA A 541 -9.71 -37.44 -20.30
C ALA A 541 -10.56 -36.34 -20.97
N VAL A 542 -11.11 -36.60 -22.17
CA VAL A 542 -12.04 -35.70 -22.85
C VAL A 542 -13.30 -35.44 -22.02
N LYS A 543 -13.94 -36.49 -21.47
CA LYS A 543 -15.13 -36.34 -20.61
C LYS A 543 -14.84 -35.56 -19.32
N GLN A 544 -13.64 -35.69 -18.75
CA GLN A 544 -13.24 -34.91 -17.58
C GLN A 544 -12.94 -33.46 -17.94
N LEU A 545 -12.30 -33.22 -19.09
CA LEU A 545 -12.05 -31.88 -19.62
C LEU A 545 -13.36 -31.11 -19.82
N GLU A 546 -14.39 -31.75 -20.38
CA GLU A 546 -15.72 -31.15 -20.52
C GLU A 546 -16.33 -30.75 -19.18
N LYS A 547 -16.19 -31.59 -18.14
CA LYS A 547 -16.68 -31.28 -16.79
C LYS A 547 -15.93 -30.10 -16.17
N TYR A 548 -14.60 -30.05 -16.30
CA TYR A 548 -13.80 -28.95 -15.75
C TYR A 548 -14.04 -27.64 -16.50
N LYS A 549 -14.20 -27.67 -17.82
CA LYS A 549 -14.58 -26.49 -18.61
C LYS A 549 -15.97 -25.98 -18.23
N ALA A 550 -16.94 -26.88 -18.00
CA ALA A 550 -18.27 -26.49 -17.50
C ALA A 550 -18.22 -25.88 -16.08
N GLN A 551 -17.29 -26.31 -15.23
CA GLN A 551 -17.04 -25.71 -13.91
C GLN A 551 -16.34 -24.36 -14.02
N GLN A 552 -15.40 -24.20 -14.96
CA GLN A 552 -14.68 -22.94 -15.20
C GLN A 552 -15.60 -21.83 -15.70
N VAL A 553 -16.68 -22.15 -16.44
CA VAL A 553 -17.70 -21.16 -16.81
C VAL A 553 -18.41 -20.59 -15.58
N LYS A 554 -18.51 -21.35 -14.49
CA LYS A 554 -19.12 -20.92 -13.22
C LYS A 554 -18.14 -20.19 -12.31
N ASP A 555 -16.85 -20.45 -12.47
CA ASP A 555 -15.75 -19.83 -11.71
C ASP A 555 -14.54 -19.56 -12.64
N PRO A 556 -14.55 -18.42 -13.36
CA PRO A 556 -13.55 -18.12 -14.40
C PRO A 556 -12.14 -17.85 -13.86
N ASP A 557 -12.03 -17.44 -12.60
CA ASP A 557 -10.79 -16.97 -11.99
C ASP A 557 -10.04 -18.04 -11.18
N SER A 558 -10.62 -19.24 -11.03
CA SER A 558 -9.99 -20.36 -10.33
C SER A 558 -8.66 -20.80 -10.98
N ALA A 559 -7.55 -20.48 -10.32
CA ALA A 559 -6.20 -20.92 -10.71
C ALA A 559 -6.07 -22.46 -10.71
N TYR A 560 -6.79 -23.13 -9.80
CA TYR A 560 -6.84 -24.59 -9.74
C TYR A 560 -7.49 -25.19 -10.99
N LEU A 561 -8.66 -24.69 -11.42
CA LEU A 561 -9.33 -25.18 -12.62
C LEU A 561 -8.49 -24.93 -13.88
N LYS A 562 -7.84 -23.77 -13.99
CA LYS A 562 -6.89 -23.46 -15.10
C LYS A 562 -5.75 -24.47 -15.17
N SER A 563 -5.13 -24.79 -14.03
CA SER A 563 -4.05 -25.78 -13.95
C SER A 563 -4.52 -27.20 -14.30
N VAL A 564 -5.68 -27.63 -13.81
CA VAL A 564 -6.20 -28.99 -14.04
C VAL A 564 -6.67 -29.16 -15.48
N ILE A 565 -7.26 -28.13 -16.10
CA ILE A 565 -7.61 -28.11 -17.52
C ILE A 565 -6.37 -28.28 -18.39
N GLN A 566 -5.33 -27.46 -18.15
CA GLN A 566 -4.07 -27.53 -18.90
C GLN A 566 -3.41 -28.92 -18.77
N SER A 567 -3.39 -29.48 -17.56
CA SER A 567 -2.86 -30.83 -17.33
C SER A 567 -3.70 -31.91 -18.03
N THR A 568 -5.02 -31.74 -18.13
CA THR A 568 -5.90 -32.73 -18.79
C THR A 568 -5.77 -32.66 -20.31
N GLU A 569 -5.59 -31.47 -20.88
CA GLU A 569 -5.30 -31.27 -22.30
C GLU A 569 -3.95 -31.91 -22.69
N GLU A 570 -2.94 -31.80 -21.83
CA GLU A 570 -1.64 -32.45 -22.02
C GLU A 570 -1.73 -33.98 -22.03
N VAL A 571 -2.60 -34.55 -21.19
CA VAL A 571 -2.88 -36.00 -21.19
C VAL A 571 -3.55 -36.43 -22.49
N ILE A 572 -4.49 -35.64 -23.02
CA ILE A 572 -5.13 -35.92 -24.31
C ILE A 572 -4.08 -35.86 -25.43
N ARG A 573 -3.24 -34.84 -25.45
CA ARG A 573 -2.14 -34.68 -26.42
C ARG A 573 -1.18 -35.87 -26.40
N THR A 574 -0.81 -36.33 -25.20
CA THR A 574 0.02 -37.52 -25.03
C THR A 574 -0.68 -38.78 -25.54
N CYS A 575 -1.98 -38.94 -25.28
CA CYS A 575 -2.74 -40.08 -25.80
C CYS A 575 -2.80 -40.06 -27.33
N ASP A 576 -3.00 -38.88 -27.94
CA ASP A 576 -3.08 -38.71 -29.39
C ASP A 576 -1.73 -39.01 -30.06
N GLN A 577 -0.64 -38.55 -29.46
CA GLN A 577 0.70 -38.91 -29.91
C GLN A 577 0.93 -40.43 -29.85
N ARG A 578 0.57 -41.09 -28.75
CA ARG A 578 0.74 -42.55 -28.59
C ARG A 578 -0.16 -43.35 -29.51
N LEU A 579 -1.39 -42.88 -29.79
CA LEU A 579 -2.28 -43.51 -30.77
C LEU A 579 -1.74 -43.35 -32.19
N SER A 580 -1.14 -42.20 -32.51
CA SER A 580 -0.49 -41.95 -33.80
C SER A 580 0.76 -42.82 -33.99
N GLU A 581 1.58 -42.98 -32.95
CA GLU A 581 2.76 -43.87 -32.94
C GLU A 581 2.37 -45.36 -33.12
N LEU A 582 1.15 -45.72 -32.69
CA LEU A 582 0.58 -47.06 -32.87
C LEU A 582 -0.26 -47.22 -34.16
N GLY A 583 -0.30 -46.20 -35.03
CA GLY A 583 -1.01 -46.25 -36.32
C GLY A 583 -2.53 -46.24 -36.23
N ALA A 584 -3.11 -45.65 -35.17
CA ALA A 584 -4.53 -45.75 -34.84
C ALA A 584 -5.37 -44.47 -35.05
N ASN A 585 -4.85 -43.50 -35.81
CA ASN A 585 -5.54 -42.24 -36.15
C ASN A 585 -6.73 -42.47 -37.08
#